data_AF-A0A965NSF5-F1
#
_entry.id   AF-A0A965NSF5-F1
#
_cell.length_a   1.000
_cell.length_b   1.000
_cell.length_c   1.000
_cell.angle_alpha   90.00
_cell.angle_beta   90.00
_cell.angle_gamma   90.00
#
_symmetry.space_group_name_H-M   'P 1'
#
loop_
_entity.id
_entity.type
_entity.pdbx_description
1 polymer ?
#
loop_
_entity_poly.entity_id
_entity_poly.type
_entity_poly.pdbx_seq_one_letter_code
_entity_poly.pdbx_strand_id
1 'polypeptide(L)'
;MNIRNKKDFGAGIMYMVFGLFFALNALNYKMGTAAKMGPGYFPFWLGALLTALGFFILLKSISSKSDEESIGKWDWRIMIWISGSVALYGILLPTLGFLL
;
A
#
# COMPACT_ATOMS: atom_id res chain seq x y z
N MET A 1 -23.51 -11.88 6.73
CA MET A 1 -22.24 -11.69 6.00
C MET A 1 -21.18 -12.51 6.72
N ASN A 2 -20.67 -13.57 6.11
CA ASN A 2 -19.61 -14.40 6.71
C ASN A 2 -18.26 -14.00 6.07
N ILE A 3 -17.29 -13.58 6.87
CA ILE A 3 -15.95 -13.20 6.36
C ILE A 3 -15.16 -14.49 6.20
N ARG A 4 -15.05 -14.96 4.95
CA ARG A 4 -14.42 -16.25 4.64
C ARG A 4 -12.91 -16.11 4.47
N ASN A 5 -12.45 -15.10 3.75
CA ASN A 5 -11.03 -14.79 3.64
C ASN A 5 -10.65 -13.59 4.54
N LYS A 6 -10.17 -13.88 5.75
CA LYS A 6 -9.81 -12.84 6.74
C LYS A 6 -8.57 -12.06 6.33
N LYS A 7 -7.66 -12.69 5.58
CA LYS A 7 -6.41 -12.09 5.10
C LYS A 7 -6.67 -11.05 4.02
N ASP A 8 -7.47 -11.40 3.02
CA ASP A 8 -7.90 -10.47 1.96
C ASP A 8 -8.76 -9.36 2.55
N PHE A 9 -9.63 -9.66 3.52
CA PHE A 9 -10.41 -8.64 4.22
C PHE A 9 -9.49 -7.62 4.92
N GLY A 10 -8.48 -8.08 5.66
CA GLY A 10 -7.50 -7.20 6.30
C GLY A 10 -6.70 -6.36 5.30
N ALA A 11 -6.22 -6.98 4.21
CA ALA A 11 -5.49 -6.28 3.16
C ALA A 11 -6.35 -5.24 2.44
N GLY A 12 -7.62 -5.55 2.16
CA GLY A 12 -8.57 -4.62 1.53
C GLY A 12 -8.83 -3.37 2.38
N ILE A 13 -9.01 -3.53 3.70
CA ILE A 13 -9.11 -2.40 4.63
C ILE A 13 -7.82 -1.58 4.60
N MET A 14 -6.66 -2.23 4.70
CA MET A 14 -5.36 -1.55 4.70
C MET A 14 -5.20 -0.68 3.45
N TYR A 15 -5.43 -1.24 2.26
CA TYR A 15 -5.34 -0.48 1.01
C TYR A 15 -6.31 0.70 0.93
N MET A 16 -7.54 0.55 1.42
CA MET A 16 -8.48 1.67 1.47
C MET A 16 -8.07 2.76 2.45
N VAL A 17 -7.63 2.41 3.66
CA VAL A 17 -7.23 3.40 4.67
C VAL A 17 -6.03 4.21 4.18
N PHE A 18 -4.97 3.55 3.72
CA PHE A 18 -3.79 4.25 3.18
C PHE A 18 -4.13 4.98 1.88
N GLY A 19 -4.91 4.37 0.98
CA GLY A 19 -5.34 4.99 -0.27
C GLY A 19 -6.11 6.30 -0.04
N LEU A 20 -7.10 6.30 0.85
CA LEU A 20 -7.85 7.49 1.24
C LEU A 20 -6.96 8.52 1.92
N PHE A 21 -6.09 8.08 2.83
CA PHE A 21 -5.14 8.99 3.49
C PHE A 21 -4.29 9.74 2.47
N PHE A 22 -3.66 9.05 1.53
CA PHE A 22 -2.85 9.70 0.49
C PHE A 22 -3.69 10.54 -0.45
N ALA A 23 -4.85 10.07 -0.90
CA ALA A 23 -5.73 10.82 -1.79
C ALA A 23 -6.20 12.13 -1.15
N LEU A 24 -6.67 12.09 0.10
CA LEU A 24 -7.14 13.27 0.81
C LEU A 24 -6.02 14.25 1.14
N ASN A 25 -4.85 13.76 1.56
CA ASN A 25 -3.71 14.62 1.84
C ASN A 25 -3.18 15.28 0.56
N ALA A 26 -3.20 14.56 -0.57
CA ALA A 26 -2.76 15.07 -1.85
C ALA A 26 -3.58 16.27 -2.36
N LEU A 27 -4.85 16.39 -1.95
CA LEU A 27 -5.70 17.54 -2.29
C LEU A 27 -5.18 18.86 -1.71
N ASN A 28 -4.36 18.82 -0.65
CA ASN A 28 -3.73 20.01 -0.08
C ASN A 28 -2.51 20.50 -0.89
N TYR A 29 -2.10 19.74 -1.91
CA TYR A 29 -0.94 20.06 -2.76
C TYR A 29 -1.40 20.50 -4.16
N LYS A 30 -0.55 21.28 -4.84
CA LYS A 30 -0.81 21.65 -6.23
C LYS A 30 -0.80 20.41 -7.12
N MET A 31 -1.85 20.23 -7.91
CA MET A 31 -1.99 19.13 -8.86
C MET A 31 -1.20 19.36 -10.16
N GLY A 32 -1.12 20.61 -10.63
CA GLY A 32 -0.54 20.91 -11.93
C GLY A 32 -1.34 20.28 -13.07
N THR A 33 -0.66 19.80 -14.11
CA THR A 33 -1.25 19.10 -15.26
C THR A 33 -0.58 17.75 -15.48
N ALA A 34 -1.15 16.87 -16.30
CA ALA A 34 -0.52 15.60 -16.61
C ALA A 34 0.88 15.76 -17.24
N ALA A 35 1.11 16.84 -18.00
CA ALA A 35 2.40 17.16 -18.61
C ALA A 35 3.39 17.85 -17.64
N LYS A 36 2.89 18.46 -16.56
CA LYS A 36 3.68 19.11 -15.51
C LYS A 36 3.06 18.77 -14.17
N MET A 37 3.32 17.54 -13.72
CA MET A 37 2.73 17.00 -12.51
C MET A 37 3.22 17.78 -11.28
N GLY A 38 2.27 18.33 -10.54
CA GLY A 38 2.56 18.90 -9.23
C GLY A 38 2.71 17.80 -8.17
N PRO A 39 3.21 18.14 -6.96
CA PRO A 39 3.50 17.17 -5.90
C PRO A 39 2.28 16.37 -5.43
N GLY A 40 1.05 16.90 -5.61
CA GLY A 40 -0.19 16.19 -5.28
C GLY A 40 -0.67 15.22 -6.35
N TYR A 41 -0.22 15.34 -7.60
CA TYR A 41 -0.77 14.58 -8.73
C TYR A 41 -0.58 13.07 -8.54
N PHE A 42 0.65 12.65 -8.30
CA PHE A 42 0.99 11.24 -8.18
C PHE A 42 0.38 10.60 -6.91
N PRO A 43 0.54 11.18 -5.69
CA PRO A 43 -0.05 10.60 -4.49
C PRO A 43 -1.58 10.50 -4.55
N PHE A 44 -2.25 11.44 -5.22
CA PHE A 44 -3.71 11.38 -5.38
C PHE A 44 -4.16 10.21 -6.23
N TRP A 45 -3.63 10.09 -7.45
CA TRP A 45 -4.04 9.01 -8.36
C TRP A 45 -3.63 7.64 -7.85
N LEU A 46 -2.45 7.54 -7.22
CA LEU A 46 -2.03 6.32 -6.55
C LEU A 46 -2.98 5.98 -5.39
N GLY A 47 -3.32 6.94 -4.54
CA GLY A 47 -4.25 6.75 -3.43
C GLY A 47 -5.66 6.35 -3.89
N ALA A 48 -6.16 6.99 -4.95
CA ALA A 48 -7.44 6.65 -5.56
C ALA A 48 -7.46 5.21 -6.10
N LEU A 49 -6.40 4.80 -6.80
CA LEU A 49 -6.26 3.44 -7.33
C LEU A 49 -6.17 2.41 -6.19
N LEU A 50 -5.37 2.67 -5.15
CA LEU A 50 -5.27 1.80 -3.97
C LEU A 50 -6.62 1.66 -3.25
N THR A 51 -7.36 2.76 -3.14
CA THR A 51 -8.70 2.74 -2.53
C THR A 51 -9.66 1.87 -3.35
N ALA A 52 -9.68 2.04 -4.68
CA ALA A 52 -10.50 1.23 -5.57
C ALA A 52 -10.13 -0.26 -5.45
N LEU A 53 -8.84 -0.60 -5.53
CA LEU A 53 -8.36 -1.98 -5.39
C LEU A 53 -8.72 -2.58 -4.03
N GLY A 54 -8.52 -1.83 -2.94
CA GLY A 54 -8.89 -2.28 -1.60
C GLY A 54 -10.39 -2.56 -1.46
N PHE A 55 -11.22 -1.72 -2.08
CA PHE A 55 -12.67 -1.94 -2.13
C PHE A 55 -13.04 -3.22 -2.90
N PHE A 56 -12.43 -3.46 -4.08
CA PHE A 56 -12.64 -4.68 -4.84
C PHE A 56 -12.21 -5.94 -4.08
N ILE A 57 -11.05 -5.91 -3.41
CA ILE A 57 -10.54 -7.02 -2.59
C ILE A 57 -11.49 -7.28 -1.42
N LEU A 58 -11.99 -6.23 -0.76
CA LEU A 58 -12.97 -6.38 0.31
C LEU A 58 -14.25 -7.06 -0.16
N LEU A 59 -14.84 -6.60 -1.27
CA LEU A 59 -16.04 -7.22 -1.82
C LEU A 59 -15.80 -8.69 -2.17
N LYS A 60 -14.63 -9.02 -2.73
CA LYS A 60 -14.23 -10.39 -3.03
C LYS A 60 -14.10 -11.25 -1.76
N SER A 61 -13.55 -10.70 -0.68
CA SER A 61 -13.31 -11.43 0.58
C SER A 61 -14.59 -11.85 1.33
N ILE A 62 -15.70 -11.16 1.06
CA ILE A 62 -17.03 -11.43 1.64
C ILE A 62 -17.88 -12.30 0.68
N SER A 63 -17.46 -12.45 -0.58
CA SER A 63 -18.18 -13.23 -1.58
C SER A 63 -18.19 -14.72 -1.25
N SER A 64 -19.32 -15.39 -1.50
CA SER A 64 -19.50 -16.83 -1.21
C SER A 64 -18.61 -17.77 -2.04
N LYS A 65 -17.79 -17.24 -2.96
CA LYS A 65 -16.81 -18.00 -3.75
C LYS A 65 -15.38 -17.93 -3.21
N SER A 66 -15.12 -17.22 -2.11
CA SER A 66 -13.76 -17.09 -1.58
C SER A 66 -13.38 -18.28 -0.69
N ASP A 67 -12.14 -18.75 -0.85
CA ASP A 67 -11.53 -19.75 0.01
C ASP A 67 -11.47 -19.29 1.47
N GLU A 68 -11.63 -20.23 2.40
CA GLU A 68 -11.50 -19.97 3.84
C GLU A 68 -10.02 -19.88 4.23
N GLU A 69 -9.45 -18.69 4.08
CA GLU A 69 -8.08 -18.39 4.48
C GLU A 69 -8.07 -17.54 5.76
N SER A 70 -7.39 -18.04 6.78
CA SER A 70 -7.17 -17.32 8.03
C SER A 70 -5.89 -16.48 7.97
N ILE A 71 -5.82 -15.41 8.76
CA ILE A 71 -4.60 -14.64 8.92
C ILE A 71 -3.56 -15.54 9.62
N GLY A 72 -2.52 -15.91 8.88
CA GLY A 72 -1.39 -16.69 9.40
C GLY A 72 -0.62 -15.94 10.49
N LYS A 73 0.33 -16.62 11.13
CA LYS A 73 1.22 -15.99 12.12
C LYS A 73 2.08 -14.91 11.44
N TRP A 74 2.36 -13.84 12.17
CA TRP A 74 3.21 -12.77 11.68
C TRP A 74 4.69 -13.20 11.68
N ASP A 75 5.32 -13.22 10.52
CA ASP A 75 6.74 -13.56 10.38
C ASP A 75 7.64 -12.34 10.63
N TRP A 76 7.84 -12.00 11.90
CA TRP A 76 8.63 -10.84 12.33
C TRP A 76 10.07 -10.87 11.81
N ARG A 77 10.64 -12.07 11.69
CA ARG A 77 11.99 -12.27 11.15
C ARG A 77 12.08 -11.79 9.70
N ILE A 78 11.15 -12.21 8.85
CA ILE A 78 11.13 -11.82 7.43
C ILE A 78 10.90 -10.32 7.30
N MET A 79 9.97 -9.77 8.07
CA MET A 79 9.68 -8.34 8.06
C MET A 79 10.92 -7.50 8.41
N ILE A 80 11.64 -7.85 9.48
CA ILE A 80 12.88 -7.15 9.87
C ILE A 80 13.94 -7.27 8.77
N TRP A 81 14.12 -8.44 8.16
CA TRP A 81 15.13 -8.60 7.11
C TRP A 81 14.84 -7.76 5.88
N ILE A 82 13.58 -7.73 5.43
CA ILE A 82 13.18 -6.93 4.25
C ILE A 82 13.33 -5.43 4.56
N SER A 83 12.71 -4.96 5.66
CA SER A 83 12.76 -3.54 6.04
C SER A 83 14.18 -3.10 6.37
N GLY A 84 14.94 -3.96 7.06
CA GLY A 84 16.34 -3.72 7.42
C GLY A 84 17.25 -3.64 6.20
N SER A 85 17.04 -4.48 5.18
CA SER A 85 17.78 -4.42 3.92
C SER A 85 17.57 -3.08 3.19
N VAL A 86 16.32 -2.64 3.07
CA VAL A 86 15.98 -1.36 2.42
C VAL A 86 16.55 -0.18 3.20
N ALA A 87 16.44 -0.20 4.54
CA ALA A 87 17.00 0.84 5.40
C ALA A 87 18.53 0.88 5.32
N LEU A 88 19.19 -0.27 5.38
CA LEU A 88 20.64 -0.41 5.27
C LEU A 88 21.13 0.10 3.91
N TYR A 89 20.43 -0.26 2.83
CA TYR A 89 20.73 0.27 1.50
C TYR A 89 20.63 1.80 1.46
N GLY A 90 19.55 2.38 1.99
CA GLY A 90 19.39 3.84 2.07
C GLY A 90 20.49 4.54 2.87
N ILE A 91 20.98 3.92 3.94
CA ILE A 91 22.08 4.45 4.77
C ILE A 91 23.44 4.36 4.05
N LEU A 92 23.67 3.27 3.30
CA LEU A 92 24.92 3.03 2.59
C LEU A 92 25.01 3.76 1.24
N LEU A 93 23.87 4.16 0.66
CA LEU A 93 23.81 4.80 -0.65
C LEU A 93 24.68 6.08 -0.76
N PRO A 94 24.71 7.00 0.22
CA PRO A 94 25.55 8.19 0.14
C PRO A 94 27.06 7.92 0.28
N THR A 95 27.46 6.84 0.97
CA THR A 95 28.87 6.56 1.29
C THR A 95 29.52 5.61 0.28
N LEU A 96 28.82 4.56 -0.14
CA LEU A 96 29.32 3.57 -1.10
C LEU A 96 28.88 3.86 -2.54
N GLY A 97 27.82 4.65 -2.76
CA GLY A 97 27.30 4.93 -4.10
C GLY A 97 28.16 5.86 -4.96
N PHE A 98 29.10 6.60 -4.36
CA PHE A 98 30.08 7.45 -5.07
C PHE A 98 31.45 6.77 -5.28
N LEU A 99 31.66 5.57 -4.72
CA LEU A 99 32.93 4.85 -4.78
C LEU A 99 33.01 3.84 -5.96
N LEU A 100 31.98 3.79 -6.83
CA LEU A 100 31.92 2.99 -8.06
C LEU A 100 31.70 3.87 -9.28
#